data_AF-A0A0P6WT21-F1
#
_entry.id   AF-A0A0P6WT21-F1
#
_cell.length_a   1.000
_cell.length_b   1.000
_cell.length_c   1.000
_cell.angle_alpha   90.00
_cell.angle_beta   90.00
_cell.angle_gamma   90.00
#
_symmetry.space_group_name_H-M   'P 1'
#
loop_
_entity.id
_entity.type
_entity.pdbx_description
1 polymer ?
#
loop_
_entity_poly.entity_id
_entity_poly.type
_entity_poly.pdbx_seq_one_letter_code
_entity_poly.pdbx_strand_id
1 'polypeptide(L)'
;MDEEILNNIMEVNHHKYYFEIPNMVDDLELSPYAFRLYAHLKRVAGENGASWQSNSTLAKVCKMSAGSVVNAKRELQDAGLIVVTLETTKDNNRYHNITIVDIWANNFKKFTQNGVGRSSGEHPSSPGEHPPSPGELKNNPIKNNPVKNNPNTCAVPRRERVTAAKKQGDLLDGILSFAEKSEDPLANFPEAVKPTLKAFLDLWKIDPPRPPQRGRGGTFAQWIKEAQDLQSACRDYPLNKVLQAVYSDWLKSTYCVDHPGAILRSVRGKVIEFRAKGVQAETPKVGLENYDPAEVAEFQAKLNQARQNSSSGLSPFPGVE
;
A
#
# COMPACT_ATOMS: atom_id res chain seq x y z
N MET A 1 26.74 -38.59 45.91
CA MET A 1 25.89 -37.65 45.16
C MET A 1 26.14 -37.97 43.72
N ASP A 2 25.17 -38.63 43.10
CA ASP A 2 25.36 -39.33 41.85
C ASP A 2 25.41 -38.32 40.69
N GLU A 3 26.45 -38.41 39.84
CA GLU A 3 26.61 -37.56 38.65
C GLU A 3 25.38 -37.62 37.73
N GLU A 4 24.60 -38.70 37.81
CA GLU A 4 23.34 -38.89 37.11
C GLU A 4 22.27 -37.86 37.49
N ILE A 5 22.24 -37.39 38.75
CA ILE A 5 21.29 -36.35 39.20
C ILE A 5 21.72 -34.97 38.68
N LEU A 6 23.02 -34.69 38.59
CA LEU A 6 23.53 -33.43 38.03
C LEU A 6 23.27 -33.35 36.51
N ASN A 7 23.42 -34.46 35.77
CA ASN A 7 23.09 -34.50 34.35
C ASN A 7 21.57 -34.34 34.10
N ASN A 8 20.71 -34.95 34.94
CA ASN A 8 19.26 -34.79 34.82
C ASN A 8 18.76 -33.38 35.20
N ILE A 9 19.45 -32.69 36.12
CA ILE A 9 19.12 -31.30 36.50
C ILE A 9 19.66 -30.30 35.46
N MET A 10 20.80 -30.58 34.81
CA MET A 10 21.34 -29.72 33.76
C MET A 10 20.65 -29.91 32.39
N GLU A 11 19.97 -31.04 32.15
CA GLU A 11 19.15 -31.24 30.94
C GLU A 11 17.74 -30.64 31.01
N VAL A 12 17.43 -29.86 32.05
CA VAL A 12 16.24 -29.02 32.05
C VAL A 12 16.47 -27.88 31.06
N ASN A 13 16.06 -28.07 29.81
CA ASN A 13 16.22 -27.09 28.73
C ASN A 13 15.39 -25.82 29.02
N HIS A 14 15.96 -24.91 29.82
CA HIS A 14 15.34 -23.67 30.29
C HIS A 14 15.02 -22.70 29.14
N HIS A 15 15.45 -23.01 27.91
CA HIS A 15 15.19 -22.22 26.71
C HIS A 15 13.71 -22.25 26.30
N LYS A 16 12.89 -23.12 26.90
CA LYS A 16 11.44 -23.16 26.65
C LYS A 16 10.71 -21.86 27.01
N TYR A 17 11.22 -21.11 28.00
CA TYR A 17 10.55 -19.91 28.53
C TYR A 17 11.30 -18.61 28.24
N TYR A 18 12.36 -18.66 27.45
CA TYR A 18 13.22 -17.53 27.15
C TYR A 18 13.68 -17.57 25.70
N PHE A 19 13.85 -16.41 25.08
CA PHE A 19 14.46 -16.31 23.76
C PHE A 19 15.27 -15.01 23.67
N GLU A 20 16.37 -15.09 22.93
CA GLU A 20 17.27 -13.96 22.67
C GLU A 20 17.02 -13.38 21.29
N ILE A 21 17.16 -12.06 21.19
CA ILE A 21 17.16 -11.33 19.93
C ILE A 21 18.55 -10.73 19.74
N PRO A 22 19.23 -10.99 18.61
CA PRO A 22 20.51 -10.35 18.32
C PRO A 22 20.37 -8.82 18.24
N ASN A 23 21.28 -8.07 18.87
CA ASN A 23 21.26 -6.61 18.89
C ASN A 23 21.20 -5.99 17.49
N MET A 24 21.83 -6.63 16.50
CA MET A 24 21.80 -6.15 15.12
C MET A 24 20.39 -6.05 14.53
N VAL A 25 19.40 -6.77 15.06
CA VAL A 25 18.00 -6.68 14.60
C VAL A 25 17.40 -5.32 14.95
N ASP A 26 17.79 -4.73 16.08
CA ASP A 26 17.33 -3.41 16.51
C ASP A 26 17.94 -2.29 15.62
N ASP A 27 19.17 -2.50 15.15
CA ASP A 27 19.87 -1.57 14.25
C ASP A 27 19.35 -1.56 12.80
N LEU A 28 18.48 -2.50 12.40
CA LEU A 28 18.03 -2.67 11.01
C LEU A 28 16.87 -1.74 10.59
N GLU A 29 16.56 -0.71 11.37
CA GLU A 29 15.47 0.25 11.14
C GLU A 29 14.12 -0.41 10.77
N LEU A 30 13.85 -1.59 11.34
CA LEU A 30 12.64 -2.34 11.06
C LEU A 30 11.41 -1.60 11.58
N SER A 31 10.30 -1.75 10.87
CA SER A 31 9.00 -1.32 11.34
C SER A 31 8.65 -2.06 12.65
N PRO A 32 7.89 -1.41 13.56
CA PRO A 32 7.45 -2.07 14.80
C PRO A 32 6.68 -3.38 14.57
N TYR A 33 6.01 -3.50 13.42
CA TYR A 33 5.29 -4.71 13.04
C TYR A 33 6.24 -5.85 12.63
N ALA A 34 7.25 -5.55 11.81
CA ALA A 34 8.29 -6.51 11.43
C ALA A 34 9.08 -6.99 12.65
N PHE A 35 9.52 -6.06 13.51
CA PHE A 35 10.22 -6.41 14.75
C PHE A 35 9.36 -7.31 15.65
N ARG A 36 8.08 -6.95 15.88
CA ARG A 36 7.15 -7.74 16.68
C ARG A 36 6.94 -9.15 16.11
N LEU A 37 6.82 -9.26 14.78
CA LEU A 37 6.65 -10.52 14.08
C LEU A 37 7.91 -11.39 14.22
N TYR A 38 9.10 -10.82 14.02
CA TYR A 38 10.37 -11.51 14.17
C TYR A 38 10.56 -12.07 15.58
N ALA A 39 10.32 -11.26 16.61
CA ALA A 39 10.40 -11.69 18.01
C ALA A 39 9.45 -12.87 18.29
N HIS A 40 8.21 -12.81 17.77
CA HIS A 40 7.27 -13.91 17.93
C HIS A 40 7.71 -15.18 17.17
N LEU A 41 8.23 -15.04 15.95
CA LEU A 41 8.77 -16.16 15.19
C LEU A 41 9.94 -16.82 15.93
N LYS A 42 10.90 -16.04 16.46
CA LYS A 42 12.05 -16.56 17.23
C LYS A 42 11.61 -17.35 18.46
N ARG A 43 10.60 -16.85 19.17
CA ARG A 43 10.00 -17.54 20.32
C ARG A 43 9.33 -18.86 19.97
N VAL A 44 8.67 -18.96 18.81
CA VAL A 44 7.89 -20.15 18.42
C VAL A 44 8.73 -21.17 17.66
N ALA A 45 9.70 -20.73 16.86
CA ALA A 45 10.54 -21.58 16.03
C ALA A 45 11.52 -22.43 16.85
N GLY A 46 11.86 -21.98 18.06
CA GLY A 46 12.78 -22.68 18.95
C GLY A 46 14.15 -22.89 18.32
N GLU A 47 14.75 -24.04 18.60
CA GLU A 47 16.09 -24.42 18.10
C GLU A 47 16.09 -24.74 16.60
N ASN A 48 14.99 -25.26 16.07
CA ASN A 48 14.88 -25.64 14.66
C ASN A 48 14.85 -24.42 13.72
N GLY A 49 14.61 -23.21 14.25
CA GLY A 49 14.54 -21.99 13.45
C GLY A 49 13.38 -21.95 12.45
N ALA A 50 12.48 -22.93 12.42
CA ALA A 50 11.38 -23.01 11.48
C ALA A 50 10.00 -22.79 12.14
N SER A 51 9.08 -22.16 11.41
CA SER A 51 7.69 -21.95 11.83
C SER A 51 6.70 -22.20 10.71
N TRP A 52 5.66 -22.98 11.02
CA TRP A 52 4.57 -23.34 10.10
C TRP A 52 3.28 -22.56 10.36
N GLN A 53 3.35 -21.45 11.10
CA GLN A 53 2.16 -20.69 11.46
C GLN A 53 1.57 -19.96 10.24
N SER A 54 0.26 -20.11 10.06
CA SER A 54 -0.49 -19.41 9.02
C SER A 54 -0.49 -17.88 9.23
N ASN A 55 -0.71 -17.11 8.17
CA ASN A 55 -0.84 -15.65 8.26
C ASN A 55 -1.97 -15.22 9.23
N SER A 56 -3.07 -15.99 9.29
CA SER A 56 -4.18 -15.74 10.21
C SER A 56 -3.77 -15.92 11.67
N THR A 57 -3.03 -17.00 11.95
CA THR A 57 -2.48 -17.27 13.29
C THR A 57 -1.53 -16.16 13.72
N LEU A 58 -0.61 -15.77 12.83
CA LEU A 58 0.36 -14.70 13.09
C LEU A 58 -0.33 -13.36 13.32
N ALA A 59 -1.34 -13.02 12.53
CA ALA A 59 -2.13 -11.80 12.66
C ALA A 59 -2.79 -11.72 14.04
N LYS A 60 -3.44 -12.81 14.47
CA LYS A 60 -4.09 -12.90 15.77
C LYS A 60 -3.11 -12.76 16.94
N VAL A 61 -1.99 -13.49 16.90
CA VAL A 61 -1.03 -13.51 18.02
C VAL A 61 -0.21 -12.22 18.10
N CYS A 62 0.15 -11.65 16.95
CA CYS A 62 0.91 -10.40 16.89
C CYS A 62 0.01 -9.15 16.98
N LYS A 63 -1.32 -9.33 17.06
CA LYS A 63 -2.31 -8.24 17.14
C LYS A 63 -2.21 -7.25 15.98
N MET A 64 -2.06 -7.76 14.76
CA MET A 64 -1.98 -6.96 13.54
C MET A 64 -2.85 -7.54 12.43
N SER A 65 -3.14 -6.78 11.39
CA SER A 65 -3.96 -7.25 10.27
C SER A 65 -3.23 -8.31 9.44
N ALA A 66 -3.95 -9.16 8.71
CA ALA A 66 -3.33 -10.14 7.81
C ALA A 66 -2.45 -9.49 6.73
N GLY A 67 -2.86 -8.32 6.21
CA GLY A 67 -2.05 -7.53 5.28
C GLY A 67 -0.77 -7.01 5.92
N SER A 68 -0.84 -6.53 7.17
CA SER A 68 0.33 -6.10 7.95
C SER A 68 1.31 -7.25 8.18
N VAL A 69 0.83 -8.48 8.41
CA VAL A 69 1.71 -9.67 8.49
C VAL A 69 2.43 -9.94 7.18
N VAL A 70 1.74 -9.83 6.04
CA VAL A 70 2.35 -10.04 4.72
C VAL A 70 3.44 -9.00 4.45
N ASN A 71 3.15 -7.72 4.74
CA ASN A 71 4.13 -6.65 4.59
C ASN A 71 5.33 -6.83 5.54
N ALA A 72 5.07 -7.17 6.81
CA ALA A 72 6.11 -7.45 7.79
C ALA A 72 6.97 -8.67 7.40
N LYS A 73 6.39 -9.73 6.83
CA LYS A 73 7.17 -10.86 6.29
C LYS A 73 8.09 -10.42 5.17
N ARG A 74 7.57 -9.64 4.21
CA ARG A 74 8.36 -9.12 3.11
C ARG A 74 9.51 -8.26 3.61
N GLU A 75 9.25 -7.35 4.55
CA GLU A 75 10.28 -6.51 5.18
C GLU A 75 11.37 -7.35 5.86
N LEU A 76 11.00 -8.40 6.59
CA LEU A 76 11.97 -9.32 7.21
C LEU A 76 12.75 -10.15 6.18
N GLN A 77 12.14 -10.50 5.04
CA GLN A 77 12.82 -11.19 3.94
C GLN A 77 13.81 -10.25 3.25
N ASP A 78 13.40 -9.01 2.98
CA ASP A 78 14.22 -7.97 2.36
C ASP A 78 15.45 -7.64 3.26
N ALA A 79 15.26 -7.67 4.58
CA ALA A 79 16.34 -7.53 5.57
C ALA A 79 17.22 -8.80 5.74
N GLY A 80 16.90 -9.91 5.05
CA GLY A 80 17.65 -11.17 5.14
C GLY A 80 17.52 -11.89 6.49
N LEU A 81 16.48 -11.58 7.28
CA LEU A 81 16.26 -12.16 8.61
C LEU A 81 15.47 -13.48 8.58
N ILE A 82 14.63 -13.65 7.56
CA ILE A 82 13.83 -14.87 7.36
C ILE A 82 13.83 -15.30 5.89
N VAL A 83 13.63 -16.59 5.67
CA VAL A 83 13.34 -17.20 4.37
C VAL A 83 11.94 -17.80 4.43
N VAL A 84 11.07 -17.44 3.49
CA VAL A 84 9.71 -17.99 3.39
C VAL A 84 9.63 -18.88 2.17
N THR A 85 9.45 -20.19 2.37
CA THR A 85 9.21 -21.16 1.31
C THR A 85 7.74 -21.57 1.29
N LEU A 86 7.22 -21.90 0.10
CA LEU A 86 5.88 -22.42 -0.06
C LEU A 86 5.97 -23.94 -0.18
N GLU A 87 5.42 -24.65 0.79
CA GLU A 87 5.38 -26.10 0.80
C GLU A 87 3.95 -26.59 0.58
N THR A 88 3.83 -27.82 0.10
CA THR A 88 2.55 -28.47 -0.18
C THR A 88 2.47 -29.74 0.66
N THR A 89 1.38 -29.90 1.43
CA THR A 89 1.14 -31.14 2.19
C THR A 89 0.79 -32.31 1.27
N LYS A 90 0.75 -33.52 1.81
CA LYS A 90 0.25 -34.72 1.10
C LYS A 90 -1.17 -34.52 0.52
N ASP A 91 -1.97 -33.67 1.15
CA ASP A 91 -3.34 -33.33 0.73
C ASP A 91 -3.41 -32.18 -0.30
N ASN A 92 -2.27 -31.80 -0.91
CA ASN A 92 -2.16 -30.69 -1.85
C ASN A 92 -2.50 -29.30 -1.25
N ASN A 93 -2.47 -29.17 0.09
CA ASN A 93 -2.67 -27.88 0.75
C ASN A 93 -1.34 -27.12 0.84
N ARG A 94 -1.33 -25.87 0.38
CA ARG A 94 -0.15 -25.00 0.41
C ARG A 94 -0.05 -24.28 1.75
N TYR A 95 1.13 -24.27 2.35
CA TYR A 95 1.45 -23.51 3.55
C TYR A 95 2.80 -22.82 3.41
N HIS A 96 3.03 -21.83 4.27
CA HIS A 96 4.31 -21.13 4.33
C HIS A 96 5.17 -21.83 5.37
N ASN A 97 6.36 -22.26 4.99
CA ASN A 97 7.42 -22.64 5.91
C ASN A 97 8.36 -21.44 6.07
N ILE A 98 8.45 -20.89 7.27
CA ILE A 98 9.25 -19.70 7.58
C ILE A 98 10.47 -20.13 8.36
N THR A 99 11.66 -19.99 7.76
CA THR A 99 12.94 -20.30 8.40
C THR A 99 13.63 -19.01 8.82
N ILE A 100 14.09 -18.93 10.07
CA ILE A 100 14.87 -17.81 10.59
C ILE A 100 16.32 -18.01 10.18
N VAL A 101 16.92 -16.98 9.58
CA VAL A 101 18.33 -16.99 9.21
C VAL A 101 19.18 -16.81 10.46
N ASP A 102 20.21 -17.64 10.61
CA ASP A 102 21.17 -17.47 11.71
C ASP A 102 22.11 -16.28 11.43
N ILE A 103 21.91 -15.22 12.20
CA ILE A 103 22.69 -13.98 12.11
C ILE A 103 23.64 -13.79 13.29
N TRP A 104 23.76 -14.79 14.19
CA TRP A 104 24.58 -14.65 15.39
C TRP A 104 26.04 -14.40 15.07
N ALA A 105 26.60 -15.12 14.07
CA ALA A 105 27.97 -14.90 13.64
C ALA A 105 28.22 -13.44 13.20
N ASN A 106 27.27 -12.84 12.47
CA ASN A 106 27.34 -11.45 12.03
C ASN A 106 27.17 -10.47 13.20
N ASN A 107 26.26 -10.78 14.12
CA ASN A 107 26.04 -10.00 15.33
C ASN A 107 27.33 -9.96 16.19
N PHE A 108 27.92 -11.13 16.47
CA PHE A 108 29.18 -11.21 17.21
C PHE A 108 30.28 -10.44 16.49
N LYS A 109 30.46 -10.62 15.18
CA LYS A 109 31.49 -9.88 14.43
C LYS A 109 31.31 -8.37 14.53
N LYS A 110 30.07 -7.86 14.39
CA LYS A 110 29.77 -6.41 14.47
C LYS A 110 30.10 -5.85 15.86
N PHE A 111 29.64 -6.50 16.92
CA PHE A 111 29.77 -5.97 18.28
C PHE A 111 31.09 -6.32 18.97
N THR A 112 31.80 -7.36 18.55
CA THR A 112 33.16 -7.62 19.04
C THR A 112 34.17 -6.64 18.44
N GLN A 113 34.04 -6.33 17.15
CA GLN A 113 34.91 -5.34 16.48
C GLN A 113 34.69 -3.92 16.99
N ASN A 114 33.45 -3.56 17.33
CA ASN A 114 33.14 -2.27 17.94
C ASN A 114 33.40 -2.25 19.47
N GLY A 115 33.59 -3.41 20.09
CA GLY A 115 33.58 -3.64 21.54
C GLY A 115 34.86 -3.25 22.31
N VAL A 116 35.84 -2.58 21.70
CA VAL A 116 37.01 -2.04 22.43
C VAL A 116 36.95 -0.52 22.57
N GLY A 117 36.05 0.15 21.85
CA GLY A 117 35.74 1.56 22.08
C GLY A 117 34.44 1.68 22.86
N ARG A 118 34.48 1.67 24.19
CA ARG A 118 33.50 2.48 24.93
C ARG A 118 33.47 3.83 24.24
N SER A 119 32.28 4.33 23.90
CA SER A 119 32.11 5.69 23.37
C SER A 119 33.09 6.60 24.10
N SER A 120 34.07 7.15 23.38
CA SER A 120 35.18 7.92 23.96
C SER A 120 34.71 9.21 24.67
N GLY A 121 33.38 9.45 24.70
CA GLY A 121 32.72 10.53 25.41
C GLY A 121 31.71 10.10 26.48
N GLU A 122 31.60 8.81 26.84
CA GLU A 122 30.95 8.45 28.11
C GLU A 122 31.89 8.90 29.24
N HIS A 123 31.71 10.16 29.64
CA HIS A 123 32.36 10.71 30.82
C HIS A 123 32.06 9.79 32.00
N PRO A 124 33.06 9.44 32.82
CA PRO A 124 32.80 8.74 34.08
C PRO A 124 31.71 9.51 34.82
N SER A 125 30.68 8.80 35.28
CA SER A 125 29.56 9.36 36.04
C SER A 125 30.08 10.44 36.97
N SER A 126 29.58 11.66 36.78
CA SER A 126 30.09 12.81 37.52
C SER A 126 29.96 12.50 39.02
N PRO A 127 30.98 12.78 39.86
CA PRO A 127 31.01 12.40 41.28
C PRO A 127 29.87 12.95 42.16
N GLY A 128 28.89 13.65 41.58
CA GLY A 128 27.74 14.26 42.24
C GLY A 128 26.39 13.82 41.70
N GLU A 129 26.29 12.72 40.93
CA GLU A 129 24.99 12.09 40.68
C GLU A 129 24.45 11.56 42.01
N HIS A 130 23.65 12.40 42.68
CA HIS A 130 22.97 12.06 43.91
C HIS A 130 22.09 10.81 43.68
N PRO A 131 22.05 9.87 44.64
CA PRO A 131 21.17 8.72 44.53
C PRO A 131 19.73 9.22 44.28
N PRO A 132 18.97 8.56 43.39
CA PRO A 132 17.61 8.97 43.06
C PRO A 132 16.81 9.09 44.36
N SER A 133 16.26 10.29 44.60
CA SER A 133 15.52 10.61 45.81
C SER A 133 14.39 9.59 46.03
N PRO A 134 14.32 8.93 47.20
CA PRO A 134 13.27 7.97 47.50
C PRO A 134 11.93 8.71 47.67
N GLY A 135 11.20 8.94 46.57
CA GLY A 135 9.91 9.62 46.65
C GLY A 135 9.21 10.04 45.35
N GLU A 136 9.84 9.94 44.17
CA GLU A 136 9.17 10.34 42.92
C GLU A 136 8.20 9.26 42.38
N LEU A 137 7.18 8.91 43.16
CA LEU A 137 5.94 8.32 42.63
C LEU A 137 5.05 9.47 42.16
N LYS A 138 5.31 9.95 40.94
CA LYS A 138 4.49 10.98 40.29
C LYS A 138 3.14 10.37 39.89
N ASN A 139 2.16 10.48 40.80
CA ASN A 139 0.76 10.20 40.56
C ASN A 139 0.19 11.16 39.50
N ASN A 140 0.38 10.84 38.22
CA ASN A 140 -0.36 11.48 37.15
C ASN A 140 -1.73 10.77 37.02
N PRO A 141 -2.86 11.44 37.32
CA PRO A 141 -4.18 10.83 37.15
C PRO A 141 -4.42 10.53 35.66
N ILE A 142 -4.53 9.24 35.34
CA ILE A 142 -4.94 8.76 34.03
C ILE A 142 -6.39 9.21 33.82
N LYS A 143 -6.60 10.24 32.98
CA LYS A 143 -7.94 10.61 32.51
C LYS A 143 -8.47 9.50 31.61
N ASN A 144 -9.28 8.63 32.18
CA ASN A 144 -10.05 7.62 31.45
C ASN A 144 -11.11 8.29 30.58
N ASN A 145 -10.78 8.58 29.32
CA ASN A 145 -11.80 8.89 28.33
C ASN A 145 -12.51 7.59 27.93
N PRO A 146 -13.85 7.52 27.99
CA PRO A 146 -14.59 6.32 27.60
C PRO A 146 -14.40 6.05 26.11
N VAL A 147 -13.83 4.88 25.80
CA VAL A 147 -13.74 4.35 24.44
C VAL A 147 -15.17 4.12 23.95
N LYS A 148 -15.64 4.96 23.02
CA LYS A 148 -16.92 4.75 22.31
C LYS A 148 -16.78 3.50 21.43
N ASN A 149 -17.26 2.37 21.93
CA ASN A 149 -17.49 1.17 21.14
C ASN A 149 -18.54 1.49 20.06
N ASN A 150 -18.13 1.46 18.80
CA ASN A 150 -19.01 1.65 17.65
C ASN A 150 -19.37 0.25 17.11
N PRO A 151 -20.59 -0.28 17.36
CA PRO A 151 -21.00 -1.59 16.86
C PRO A 151 -21.46 -1.48 15.41
N ASN A 152 -20.53 -1.29 14.48
CA ASN A 152 -20.78 -1.43 13.04
C ASN A 152 -19.75 -2.36 12.41
N THR A 153 -19.75 -3.62 12.86
CA THR A 153 -19.18 -4.73 12.09
C THR A 153 -20.16 -5.13 11.00
N CYS A 154 -19.84 -4.77 9.75
CA CYS A 154 -20.47 -5.33 8.55
C CYS A 154 -20.46 -6.86 8.61
N ALA A 155 -21.64 -7.45 8.64
CA ALA A 155 -21.82 -8.88 8.46
C ALA A 155 -21.25 -9.29 7.09
N VAL A 156 -20.20 -10.10 7.11
CA VAL A 156 -19.62 -10.70 5.90
C VAL A 156 -20.61 -11.75 5.38
N PRO A 157 -21.11 -11.65 4.14
CA PRO A 157 -22.00 -12.66 3.59
C PRO A 157 -21.27 -14.01 3.51
N ARG A 158 -21.93 -15.04 4.06
CA ARG A 158 -21.50 -16.44 4.05
C ARG A 158 -21.38 -16.90 2.59
N ARG A 159 -20.16 -16.97 2.05
CA ARG A 159 -19.90 -17.55 0.73
C ARG A 159 -20.30 -19.02 0.72
N GLU A 160 -21.21 -19.38 -0.19
CA GLU A 160 -21.53 -20.76 -0.51
C GLU A 160 -20.27 -21.52 -0.92
N ARG A 161 -20.08 -22.69 -0.32
CA ARG A 161 -18.99 -23.61 -0.65
C ARG A 161 -19.22 -24.16 -2.05
N VAL A 162 -18.52 -23.63 -3.04
CA VAL A 162 -18.40 -24.27 -4.35
C VAL A 162 -17.59 -25.55 -4.18
N THR A 163 -18.16 -26.69 -4.61
CA THR A 163 -17.59 -28.03 -4.47
C THR A 163 -16.36 -28.23 -5.36
N ALA A 164 -15.42 -29.03 -4.87
CA ALA A 164 -14.05 -29.16 -5.37
C ALA A 164 -13.89 -29.88 -6.73
N ALA A 165 -14.95 -30.45 -7.30
CA ALA A 165 -14.86 -31.36 -8.45
C ALA A 165 -14.68 -30.68 -9.82
N LYS A 166 -14.64 -29.35 -9.90
CA LYS A 166 -14.58 -28.61 -11.19
C LYS A 166 -13.28 -27.88 -11.50
N LYS A 167 -12.25 -27.98 -10.65
CA LYS A 167 -11.06 -27.09 -10.70
C LYS A 167 -9.77 -27.65 -11.30
N GLN A 168 -9.74 -28.92 -11.71
CA GLN A 168 -8.47 -29.56 -12.09
C GLN A 168 -8.04 -29.29 -13.54
N GLY A 169 -8.95 -28.80 -14.40
CA GLY A 169 -8.62 -28.33 -15.76
C GLY A 169 -8.18 -26.86 -15.84
N ASP A 170 -8.46 -26.04 -14.82
CA ASP A 170 -8.28 -24.57 -14.87
C ASP A 170 -6.87 -24.09 -14.46
N LEU A 171 -6.01 -24.96 -13.91
CA LEU A 171 -4.76 -24.50 -13.29
C LEU A 171 -3.62 -24.30 -14.31
N LEU A 172 -3.54 -25.14 -15.34
CA LEU A 172 -2.57 -25.00 -16.43
C LEU A 172 -2.97 -23.84 -17.37
N ASP A 173 -4.27 -23.72 -17.70
CA ASP A 173 -4.81 -22.54 -18.39
C ASP A 173 -4.65 -21.26 -17.56
N GLY A 174 -4.76 -21.34 -16.23
CA GLY A 174 -4.55 -20.22 -15.32
C GLY A 174 -3.10 -19.75 -15.19
N ILE A 175 -2.11 -20.59 -15.48
CA ILE A 175 -0.68 -20.22 -15.43
C ILE A 175 -0.18 -19.77 -16.82
N LEU A 176 -0.62 -20.45 -17.89
CA LEU A 176 -0.29 -20.06 -19.26
C LEU A 176 -1.01 -18.75 -19.68
N SER A 177 -2.26 -18.52 -19.25
CA SER A 177 -2.97 -17.25 -19.50
C SER A 177 -2.39 -16.03 -18.78
N PHE A 178 -1.52 -16.22 -17.77
CA PHE A 178 -0.83 -15.12 -17.09
C PHE A 178 0.46 -14.69 -17.80
N ALA A 179 1.10 -15.57 -18.57
CA ALA A 179 2.34 -15.29 -19.28
C ALA A 179 2.10 -14.68 -20.68
N GLU A 180 0.93 -14.92 -21.28
CA GLU A 180 0.66 -14.52 -22.68
C GLU A 180 -0.11 -13.20 -22.85
N LYS A 181 -0.40 -12.47 -21.77
CA LYS A 181 -1.10 -11.18 -21.85
C LYS A 181 -0.15 -10.00 -21.96
N SER A 182 0.46 -9.83 -23.12
CA SER A 182 0.93 -8.53 -23.59
C SER A 182 -0.22 -7.68 -24.16
N GLU A 183 -1.43 -7.82 -23.60
CA GLU A 183 -2.52 -6.92 -23.91
C GLU A 183 -2.19 -5.58 -23.26
N ASP A 184 -2.25 -4.50 -24.05
CA ASP A 184 -2.09 -3.13 -23.58
C ASP A 184 -2.84 -2.98 -22.24
N PRO A 185 -2.16 -2.65 -21.12
CA PRO A 185 -2.79 -2.58 -19.80
C PRO A 185 -3.94 -1.55 -19.76
N LEU A 186 -3.97 -0.64 -20.73
CA LEU A 186 -5.00 0.38 -20.89
C LEU A 186 -6.17 -0.05 -21.79
N ALA A 187 -6.15 -1.23 -22.40
CA ALA A 187 -7.15 -1.67 -23.38
C ALA A 187 -8.59 -1.56 -22.86
N ASN A 188 -8.81 -1.86 -21.57
CA ASN A 188 -10.12 -1.88 -20.94
C ASN A 188 -10.60 -0.50 -20.42
N PHE A 189 -9.75 0.53 -20.43
CA PHE A 189 -10.12 1.86 -19.96
C PHE A 189 -10.83 2.66 -21.06
N PRO A 190 -11.72 3.61 -20.72
CA PRO A 190 -12.32 4.50 -21.71
C PRO A 190 -11.27 5.32 -22.47
N GLU A 191 -11.41 5.47 -23.79
CA GLU A 191 -10.47 6.21 -24.66
C GLU A 191 -10.17 7.63 -24.13
N ALA A 192 -11.17 8.31 -23.57
CA ALA A 192 -11.02 9.66 -23.04
C ALA A 192 -9.97 9.77 -21.92
N VAL A 193 -9.77 8.71 -21.11
CA VAL A 193 -8.82 8.72 -19.98
C VAL A 193 -7.49 8.03 -20.31
N LYS A 194 -7.40 7.28 -21.41
CA LYS A 194 -6.18 6.54 -21.79
C LYS A 194 -4.94 7.44 -21.91
N PRO A 195 -4.97 8.62 -22.55
CA PRO A 195 -3.80 9.49 -22.61
C PRO A 195 -3.30 9.90 -21.23
N THR A 196 -4.23 10.18 -20.32
CA THR A 196 -3.94 10.59 -18.95
C THR A 196 -3.32 9.47 -18.14
N LEU A 197 -3.91 8.28 -18.22
CA LEU A 197 -3.38 7.10 -17.54
C LEU A 197 -2.03 6.71 -18.13
N LYS A 198 -1.84 6.74 -19.45
CA LYS A 198 -0.55 6.45 -20.09
C LYS A 198 0.57 7.36 -19.56
N ALA A 199 0.34 8.68 -19.57
CA ALA A 199 1.32 9.64 -19.05
C ALA A 199 1.64 9.42 -17.57
N PHE A 200 0.64 9.06 -16.77
CA PHE A 200 0.81 8.73 -15.36
C PHE A 200 1.62 7.42 -15.19
N LEU A 201 1.24 6.33 -15.85
CA LEU A 201 1.92 5.04 -15.72
C LEU A 201 3.36 5.10 -16.25
N ASP A 202 3.62 5.88 -17.29
CA ASP A 202 4.96 6.08 -17.83
C ASP A 202 5.92 6.72 -16.81
N LEU A 203 5.41 7.61 -15.95
CA LEU A 203 6.20 8.30 -14.92
C LEU A 203 6.35 7.48 -13.65
N TRP A 204 5.26 6.93 -13.11
CA TRP A 204 5.27 6.25 -11.81
C TRP A 204 5.49 4.73 -11.88
N LYS A 205 5.43 4.11 -13.06
CA LYS A 205 5.63 2.67 -13.26
C LYS A 205 4.72 1.80 -12.37
N ILE A 206 3.47 2.25 -12.19
CA ILE A 206 2.44 1.55 -11.41
C ILE A 206 1.64 0.66 -12.36
N ASP A 207 1.24 -0.53 -11.91
CA ASP A 207 0.32 -1.38 -12.66
C ASP A 207 -1.14 -0.94 -12.43
N PRO A 208 -1.91 -0.65 -13.50
CA PRO A 208 -3.31 -0.27 -13.34
C PRO A 208 -4.16 -1.47 -12.88
N PRO A 209 -5.25 -1.22 -12.12
CA PRO A 209 -6.16 -2.28 -11.70
C PRO A 209 -6.83 -2.94 -12.90
N ARG A 210 -7.06 -4.25 -12.81
CA ARG A 210 -7.83 -5.00 -13.83
C ARG A 210 -9.34 -4.71 -13.71
N PRO A 211 -10.10 -4.73 -14.82
CA PRO A 211 -11.54 -4.60 -14.76
C PRO A 211 -12.15 -5.76 -13.94
N PRO A 212 -13.19 -5.50 -13.12
CA PRO A 212 -13.83 -6.55 -12.34
C PRO A 212 -14.57 -7.53 -13.26
N GLN A 213 -14.42 -8.84 -13.04
CA GLN A 213 -15.09 -9.86 -13.87
C GLN A 213 -16.62 -9.88 -13.72
N ARG A 214 -17.15 -9.49 -12.55
CA ARG A 214 -18.59 -9.41 -12.26
C ARG A 214 -18.87 -8.34 -11.20
N GLY A 215 -19.65 -7.31 -11.53
CA GLY A 215 -20.24 -6.40 -10.54
C GLY A 215 -19.63 -5.00 -10.40
N ARG A 216 -20.14 -4.27 -9.39
CA ARG A 216 -20.02 -2.81 -9.22
C ARG A 216 -18.56 -2.34 -9.10
N GLY A 217 -18.26 -1.27 -9.85
CA GLY A 217 -16.95 -0.67 -10.02
C GLY A 217 -16.20 -0.37 -8.72
N GLY A 218 -15.26 -1.25 -8.38
CA GLY A 218 -14.29 -1.05 -7.30
C GLY A 218 -13.15 -0.12 -7.72
N THR A 219 -11.92 -0.51 -7.39
CA THR A 219 -10.69 0.25 -7.69
C THR A 219 -10.57 0.69 -9.15
N PHE A 220 -11.02 -0.14 -10.10
CA PHE A 220 -11.05 0.21 -11.52
C PHE A 220 -11.89 1.46 -11.85
N ALA A 221 -13.11 1.55 -11.29
CA ALA A 221 -13.97 2.71 -11.52
C ALA A 221 -13.45 3.96 -10.80
N GLN A 222 -12.84 3.77 -9.63
CA GLN A 222 -12.14 4.85 -8.92
C GLN A 222 -11.02 5.43 -9.80
N TRP A 223 -10.20 4.59 -10.43
CA TRP A 223 -9.13 5.03 -11.34
C TRP A 223 -9.65 5.83 -12.53
N ILE A 224 -10.77 5.41 -13.14
CA ILE A 224 -11.39 6.16 -14.24
C ILE A 224 -11.78 7.57 -13.76
N LYS A 225 -12.48 7.67 -12.62
CA LYS A 225 -12.92 8.95 -12.07
C LYS A 225 -11.73 9.86 -11.74
N GLU A 226 -10.70 9.30 -11.08
CA GLU A 226 -9.51 10.07 -10.70
C GLU A 226 -8.70 10.53 -11.91
N ALA A 227 -8.65 9.73 -12.99
CA ALA A 227 -8.03 10.16 -14.25
C ALA A 227 -8.80 11.31 -14.90
N GLN A 228 -10.14 11.30 -14.85
CA GLN A 228 -10.97 12.42 -15.32
C GLN A 228 -10.76 13.69 -14.46
N ASP A 229 -10.65 13.53 -13.15
CA ASP A 229 -10.34 14.63 -12.24
C ASP A 229 -8.95 15.22 -12.50
N LEU A 230 -7.97 14.36 -12.81
CA LEU A 230 -6.61 14.76 -13.18
C LEU A 230 -6.59 15.54 -14.50
N GLN A 231 -7.29 15.04 -15.51
CA GLN A 231 -7.46 15.71 -16.81
C GLN A 231 -8.13 17.08 -16.64
N SER A 232 -9.17 17.15 -15.81
CA SER A 232 -9.87 18.40 -15.49
C SER A 232 -8.99 19.39 -14.74
N ALA A 233 -8.16 18.92 -13.80
CA ALA A 233 -7.22 19.76 -13.07
C ALA A 233 -6.12 20.35 -13.97
N CYS A 234 -5.74 19.64 -15.04
CA CYS A 234 -4.74 20.06 -16.00
C CYS A 234 -5.32 20.80 -17.22
N ARG A 235 -6.60 21.20 -17.23
CA ARG A 235 -7.26 21.76 -18.43
C ARG A 235 -6.52 22.92 -19.11
N ASP A 236 -5.81 23.73 -18.33
CA ASP A 236 -5.14 24.95 -18.82
C ASP A 236 -3.70 24.70 -19.32
N TYR A 237 -3.15 23.51 -19.10
CA TYR A 237 -1.73 23.21 -19.36
C TYR A 237 -1.53 21.84 -19.99
N PRO A 238 -0.47 21.62 -20.79
CA PRO A 238 -0.16 20.30 -21.30
C PRO A 238 0.01 19.29 -20.17
N LEU A 239 -0.81 18.24 -20.19
CA LEU A 239 -0.86 17.24 -19.12
C LEU A 239 0.53 16.68 -18.78
N ASN A 240 1.31 16.31 -19.80
CA ASN A 240 2.67 15.77 -19.64
C ASN A 240 3.60 16.74 -18.89
N LYS A 241 3.49 18.04 -19.17
CA LYS A 241 4.33 19.07 -18.54
C LYS A 241 4.00 19.23 -17.05
N VAL A 242 2.72 19.22 -16.71
CA VAL A 242 2.28 19.30 -15.30
C VAL A 242 2.69 18.02 -14.55
N LEU A 243 2.46 16.85 -15.13
CA LEU A 243 2.79 15.57 -14.48
C LEU A 243 4.31 15.40 -14.28
N GLN A 244 5.15 15.77 -15.25
CA GLN A 244 6.61 15.76 -15.10
C GLN A 244 7.08 16.70 -13.98
N ALA A 245 6.45 17.88 -13.85
CA ALA A 245 6.79 18.82 -12.79
C ALA A 245 6.40 18.28 -11.41
N VAL A 246 5.24 17.61 -11.30
CA VAL A 246 4.83 16.93 -10.05
C VAL A 246 5.74 15.73 -9.75
N TYR A 247 6.14 14.97 -10.77
CA TYR A 247 7.05 13.83 -10.63
C TYR A 247 8.43 14.25 -10.12
N SER A 248 8.98 15.36 -10.62
CA SER A 248 10.27 15.88 -10.15
C SER A 248 10.22 16.40 -8.70
N ASP A 249 9.08 16.91 -8.24
CA ASP A 249 8.86 17.22 -6.83
C ASP A 249 8.70 15.93 -5.99
N TRP A 250 8.01 14.92 -6.52
CA TRP A 250 7.81 13.63 -5.87
C TRP A 250 9.12 12.90 -5.61
N LEU A 251 10.08 12.90 -6.56
CA LEU A 251 11.40 12.28 -6.39
C LEU A 251 12.18 12.82 -5.18
N LYS A 252 11.83 14.00 -4.68
CA LYS A 252 12.46 14.63 -3.49
C LYS A 252 11.71 14.32 -2.20
N SER A 253 10.58 13.63 -2.28
CA SER A 253 9.67 13.41 -1.15
C SER A 253 9.58 11.94 -0.77
N THR A 254 9.16 11.67 0.45
CA THR A 254 9.02 10.31 1.01
C THR A 254 7.65 9.68 0.81
N TYR A 255 6.71 10.33 0.11
CA TYR A 255 5.36 9.78 -0.06
C TYR A 255 5.30 8.76 -1.20
N CYS A 256 4.50 7.70 -1.02
CA CYS A 256 4.21 6.74 -2.07
C CYS A 256 3.03 7.23 -2.91
N VAL A 257 3.06 6.96 -4.21
CA VAL A 257 1.95 7.18 -5.13
C VAL A 257 1.47 5.82 -5.59
N ASP A 258 0.19 5.51 -5.36
CA ASP A 258 -0.42 4.22 -5.64
C ASP A 258 -1.58 4.30 -6.63
N HIS A 259 -2.22 5.46 -6.77
CA HIS A 259 -3.27 5.72 -7.75
C HIS A 259 -3.28 7.19 -8.21
N PRO A 260 -3.93 7.52 -9.35
CA PRO A 260 -3.92 8.89 -9.90
C PRO A 260 -4.46 9.96 -8.93
N GLY A 261 -5.45 9.60 -8.10
CA GLY A 261 -6.01 10.50 -7.09
C GLY A 261 -5.01 10.95 -6.03
N ALA A 262 -3.98 10.15 -5.73
CA ALA A 262 -2.96 10.47 -4.72
C ALA A 262 -2.16 11.74 -5.07
N ILE A 263 -2.00 12.05 -6.36
CA ILE A 263 -1.25 13.23 -6.84
C ILE A 263 -2.13 14.44 -7.15
N LEU A 264 -3.47 14.31 -7.06
CA LEU A 264 -4.40 15.36 -7.51
C LEU A 264 -4.19 16.70 -6.78
N ARG A 265 -3.85 16.65 -5.49
CA ARG A 265 -3.56 17.85 -4.70
C ARG A 265 -2.28 18.55 -5.17
N SER A 266 -1.22 17.78 -5.43
CA SER A 266 0.06 18.29 -5.92
C SER A 266 -0.09 18.89 -7.32
N VAL A 267 -0.85 18.24 -8.19
CA VAL A 267 -1.18 18.70 -9.54
C VAL A 267 -1.88 20.06 -9.50
N ARG A 268 -2.93 20.20 -8.68
CA ARG A 268 -3.63 21.48 -8.51
C ARG A 268 -2.71 22.58 -7.99
N GLY A 269 -1.85 22.27 -7.01
CA GLY A 269 -0.83 23.20 -6.53
C GLY A 269 0.13 23.64 -7.63
N LYS A 270 0.58 22.71 -8.47
CA LYS A 270 1.52 22.98 -9.56
C LYS A 270 0.91 23.82 -10.68
N VAL A 271 -0.37 23.60 -10.99
CA VAL A 271 -1.13 24.42 -11.93
C VAL A 271 -1.24 25.87 -11.44
N ILE A 272 -1.49 26.08 -10.14
CA ILE A 272 -1.50 27.43 -9.55
C ILE A 272 -0.11 28.09 -9.66
N GLU A 273 0.95 27.33 -9.38
CA GLU A 273 2.33 27.80 -9.53
C GLU A 273 2.66 28.20 -10.98
N PHE A 274 2.22 27.42 -11.96
CA PHE A 274 2.41 27.72 -13.38
C PHE A 274 1.70 29.01 -13.80
N ARG A 275 0.48 29.25 -13.28
CA ARG A 275 -0.25 30.50 -13.50
C ARG A 275 0.49 31.68 -12.90
N ALA A 276 0.98 31.56 -11.67
CA ALA A 276 1.74 32.61 -10.99
C ALA A 276 3.05 32.95 -11.73
N LYS A 277 3.69 31.97 -12.36
CA LYS A 277 4.92 32.14 -13.14
C LYS A 277 4.69 32.66 -14.56
N GLY A 278 3.44 32.85 -14.98
CA GLY A 278 3.13 33.26 -16.36
C GLY A 278 3.56 32.22 -17.40
N VAL A 279 3.65 30.94 -17.02
CA VAL A 279 3.86 29.86 -18.00
C VAL A 279 2.68 29.93 -18.96
N GLN A 280 2.96 30.12 -20.25
CA GLN A 280 1.89 30.23 -21.25
C GLN A 280 1.01 28.98 -21.19
N ALA A 281 -0.28 29.19 -20.93
CA ALA A 281 -1.29 28.18 -21.13
C ALA A 281 -1.28 27.88 -22.63
N GLU A 282 -0.97 26.64 -23.00
CA GLU A 282 -1.30 26.18 -24.34
C GLU A 282 -2.82 26.07 -24.35
N THR A 283 -3.50 27.15 -24.72
CA THR A 283 -4.90 27.05 -25.10
C THR A 283 -4.93 25.94 -26.13
N PRO A 284 -5.65 24.82 -25.86
CA PRO A 284 -5.78 23.78 -26.85
C PRO A 284 -6.23 24.51 -28.09
N LYS A 285 -5.43 24.41 -29.17
CA LYS A 285 -5.84 24.88 -30.48
C LYS A 285 -7.02 23.99 -30.86
N VAL A 286 -8.20 24.32 -30.33
CA VAL A 286 -9.46 23.85 -30.86
C VAL A 286 -9.37 24.31 -32.30
N GLY A 287 -9.14 23.35 -33.20
CA GLY A 287 -8.76 23.61 -34.58
C GLY A 287 -9.89 24.33 -35.31
N LEU A 288 -10.01 25.64 -35.08
CA LEU A 288 -10.78 26.54 -35.90
C LEU A 288 -10.20 26.60 -37.31
N GLU A 289 -8.94 26.16 -37.47
CA GLU A 289 -8.26 26.03 -38.76
C GLU A 289 -8.89 24.96 -39.67
N ASN A 290 -9.71 24.04 -39.14
CA ASN A 290 -10.43 23.01 -39.92
C ASN A 290 -11.96 23.20 -39.91
N TYR A 291 -12.47 24.33 -39.44
CA TYR A 291 -13.90 24.60 -39.52
C TYR A 291 -14.26 25.02 -40.95
N ASP A 292 -15.05 24.20 -41.65
CA ASP A 292 -15.67 24.63 -42.90
C ASP A 292 -16.71 25.72 -42.55
N PRO A 293 -16.53 26.97 -43.01
CA PRO A 293 -17.49 28.04 -42.75
C PRO A 293 -18.90 27.70 -43.26
N ALA A 294 -19.04 26.80 -44.26
CA ALA A 294 -20.33 26.33 -44.74
C ALA A 294 -21.08 25.51 -43.68
N GLU A 295 -20.40 24.60 -42.97
CA GLU A 295 -21.01 23.80 -41.92
C GLU A 295 -21.48 24.66 -40.73
N VAL A 296 -20.70 25.71 -40.38
CA VAL A 296 -21.08 26.67 -39.34
C VAL A 296 -22.35 27.44 -39.73
N ALA A 297 -22.41 27.89 -40.99
CA ALA A 297 -23.57 28.60 -41.51
C ALA A 297 -24.82 27.69 -41.53
N GLU A 298 -24.67 26.43 -41.94
CA GLU A 298 -25.77 25.45 -41.94
C GLU A 298 -26.28 25.17 -40.51
N PHE A 299 -25.36 25.00 -39.55
CA PHE A 299 -25.73 24.80 -38.15
C PHE A 299 -26.46 26.01 -37.55
N GLN A 300 -26.00 27.23 -37.86
CA GLN A 300 -26.67 28.46 -37.47
C GLN A 300 -28.07 28.60 -38.11
N ALA A 301 -28.22 28.21 -39.37
CA ALA A 301 -29.51 28.18 -40.05
C ALA A 301 -30.48 27.21 -39.37
N LYS A 302 -30.03 25.99 -39.02
CA LYS A 302 -30.82 25.00 -38.28
C LYS A 302 -31.26 25.52 -36.90
N LEU A 303 -30.37 26.20 -36.17
CA LEU A 303 -30.69 26.82 -34.88
C LEU A 303 -31.75 27.91 -35.00
N ASN A 304 -31.65 28.75 -36.02
CA ASN A 304 -32.63 29.80 -36.28
C ASN A 304 -34.00 29.23 -36.68
N GLN A 305 -34.01 28.18 -37.51
CA GLN A 305 -35.22 27.47 -37.87
C GLN A 305 -35.89 26.81 -36.65
N ALA A 306 -35.11 26.19 -35.77
CA ALA A 306 -35.61 25.61 -34.52
C ALA A 306 -36.24 26.67 -33.61
N ARG A 307 -35.61 27.86 -33.50
CA ARG A 307 -36.16 29.00 -32.74
C ARG A 307 -37.49 29.49 -33.31
N GLN A 308 -37.59 29.62 -34.64
CA GLN A 308 -38.83 30.01 -35.31
C GLN A 308 -39.96 29.00 -35.07
N ASN A 309 -39.67 27.70 -35.14
CA ASN A 309 -40.64 26.64 -34.87
C ASN A 309 -41.08 26.59 -33.40
N SER A 310 -40.20 26.92 -32.45
CA SER A 310 -40.56 27.00 -31.03
C SER A 310 -41.42 28.22 -30.69
N SER A 311 -41.33 29.30 -31.47
CA SER A 311 -42.13 30.51 -31.27
C SER A 311 -43.58 30.38 -31.75
N SER A 312 -43.87 29.47 -32.67
CA SER A 312 -45.20 29.29 -33.26
C SER A 312 -46.09 28.28 -32.50
N GLY A 313 -45.53 27.54 -31.53
CA GLY A 313 -46.23 26.48 -30.78
C GLY A 313 -46.82 26.90 -29.43
N LEU A 314 -46.62 28.14 -28.96
CA LEU A 314 -47.26 28.65 -27.75
C LEU A 314 -48.67 29.14 -28.08
N SER A 315 -49.62 28.20 -28.15
CA SER A 315 -51.05 28.55 -28.12
C SER A 315 -51.35 29.29 -26.82
N PRO A 316 -52.13 30.39 -26.88
CA PRO A 316 -52.50 31.15 -25.69
C PRO A 316 -53.22 30.23 -24.70
N PHE A 317 -52.72 30.19 -23.47
CA PHE A 317 -53.34 29.43 -22.39
C PHE A 317 -54.82 29.86 -22.29
N PRO A 318 -55.78 28.92 -22.35
CA PRO A 318 -57.18 29.25 -22.15
C PRO A 318 -57.34 29.83 -20.74
N GLY A 319 -57.86 31.05 -20.68
CA GLY A 319 -58.09 31.77 -19.43
C GLY A 319 -58.96 30.93 -18.49
N VAL A 320 -58.50 30.81 -17.24
CA VAL A 320 -59.31 30.28 -16.15
C VAL A 320 -60.14 31.45 -15.64
N GLU A 321 -61.43 31.47 -16.01
CA GLU A 321 -62.46 32.30 -15.37
C GLU A 321 -62.93 31.67 -14.04
#